data_AF-A0A6B3F0Y5-F1
#
_entry.id   AF-A0A6B3F0Y5-F1
#
_cell.length_a   1.000
_cell.length_b   1.000
_cell.length_c   1.000
_cell.angle_alpha   90.00
_cell.angle_beta   90.00
_cell.angle_gamma   90.00
#
_symmetry.space_group_name_H-M   'P 1'
#
loop_
_entity.id
_entity.type
_entity.pdbx_description
1 polymer ?
#
loop_
_entity_poly.entity_id
_entity_poly.type
_entity_poly.pdbx_seq_one_letter_code
_entity_poly.pdbx_strand_id
1 'polypeptide(L)'
;MLNAIRVQLVRASAYTDNPANRRAAIARWDRPRGDILVGGRAVTGSRDTHEQLRYERTYTEGPLYAPVTGFASQVYGSTLLERAEDGLLT
;
A
#
# COMPACT_ATOMS: atom_id res chain seq x y z
N MET A 1 24.18 -29.12 -12.58
CA MET A 1 23.61 -28.04 -11.74
C MET A 1 23.02 -26.93 -12.62
N LEU A 2 21.87 -27.17 -13.29
CA LEU A 2 21.23 -26.16 -14.16
C LEU A 2 19.71 -26.07 -13.97
N ASN A 3 19.10 -27.03 -13.25
CA ASN A 3 17.65 -27.10 -13.06
C ASN A 3 17.13 -26.38 -11.80
N ALA A 4 17.99 -26.02 -10.84
CA ALA A 4 17.56 -25.33 -9.62
C ALA A 4 17.17 -23.87 -9.89
N ILE A 5 17.90 -23.18 -10.77
CA ILE A 5 17.65 -21.77 -11.12
C ILE A 5 16.30 -21.61 -11.86
N ARG A 6 15.95 -22.55 -12.74
CA ARG A 6 14.73 -22.49 -13.54
C ARG A 6 13.46 -22.71 -12.73
N VAL A 7 13.49 -23.63 -11.76
CA VAL A 7 12.33 -23.89 -10.88
C VAL A 7 12.16 -22.77 -9.86
N GLN A 8 13.25 -22.16 -9.37
CA GLN A 8 13.18 -21.01 -8.48
C GLN A 8 12.58 -19.79 -9.19
N LEU A 9 12.93 -19.50 -10.44
CA LEU A 9 12.40 -18.32 -11.14
C LEU A 9 10.92 -18.47 -11.55
N VAL A 10 10.53 -19.64 -12.09
CA VAL A 10 9.18 -19.87 -12.65
C VAL A 10 8.15 -20.21 -11.56
N ARG A 11 8.56 -20.79 -10.42
CA ARG A 11 7.65 -20.99 -9.27
C ARG A 11 7.67 -19.83 -8.27
N ALA A 12 8.73 -19.04 -8.17
CA ALA A 12 8.75 -17.90 -7.25
C ALA A 12 7.70 -16.84 -7.63
N SER A 13 7.49 -16.55 -8.92
CA SER A 13 6.39 -15.67 -9.35
C SER A 13 5.03 -16.24 -8.94
N ALA A 14 4.78 -17.52 -9.21
CA ALA A 14 3.54 -18.20 -8.86
C ALA A 14 3.24 -18.24 -7.33
N TYR A 15 4.26 -18.25 -6.48
CA TYR A 15 4.10 -18.14 -5.02
C TYR A 15 4.02 -16.69 -4.53
N THR A 16 4.64 -15.74 -5.24
CA THR A 16 4.59 -14.30 -4.93
C THR A 16 3.21 -13.73 -5.27
N ASP A 17 2.65 -14.15 -6.41
CA ASP A 17 1.34 -13.70 -6.92
C ASP A 17 0.16 -14.52 -6.37
N ASN A 18 0.42 -15.50 -5.49
CA ASN A 18 -0.63 -16.27 -4.85
C ASN A 18 -1.43 -15.36 -3.89
N PRO A 19 -2.76 -15.25 -4.03
CA PRO A 19 -3.59 -14.42 -3.14
C PRO A 19 -3.52 -14.81 -1.65
N ALA A 20 -3.09 -16.03 -1.32
CA ALA A 20 -2.81 -16.44 0.05
C ALA A 20 -1.49 -15.88 0.62
N ASN A 21 -0.62 -15.31 -0.21
CA ASN A 21 0.67 -14.76 0.20
C ASN A 21 0.50 -13.35 0.78
N ARG A 22 0.39 -13.26 2.10
CA ARG A 22 0.24 -11.98 2.82
C ARG A 22 1.54 -11.16 2.92
N ARG A 23 2.70 -11.69 2.54
CA ARG A 23 3.99 -11.00 2.73
C ARG A 23 4.04 -9.67 1.98
N ALA A 24 3.50 -9.62 0.76
CA ALA A 24 3.47 -8.40 -0.03
C ALA A 24 2.59 -7.33 0.63
N ALA A 25 1.43 -7.72 1.15
CA ALA A 25 0.56 -6.81 1.89
C ALA A 25 1.22 -6.32 3.18
N ILE A 26 1.79 -7.22 3.98
CA ILE A 26 2.53 -6.86 5.21
C ILE A 26 3.64 -5.88 4.86
N ALA A 27 4.49 -6.17 3.87
CA ALA A 27 5.58 -5.29 3.46
C ALA A 27 5.09 -3.89 3.04
N ARG A 28 3.94 -3.81 2.36
CA ARG A 28 3.33 -2.54 1.96
C ARG A 28 2.82 -1.71 3.15
N TRP A 29 2.33 -2.38 4.20
CA TRP A 29 1.72 -1.72 5.36
C TRP A 29 2.62 -1.70 6.61
N ASP A 30 3.86 -2.18 6.49
CA ASP A 30 4.88 -2.15 7.55
C ASP A 30 5.60 -0.80 7.64
N ARG A 31 5.32 0.13 6.71
CA ARG A 31 5.87 1.48 6.71
C ARG A 31 4.76 2.52 6.56
N PRO A 32 4.93 3.71 7.15
CA PRO A 32 3.99 4.80 6.95
C PRO A 32 4.03 5.24 5.49
N ARG A 33 2.86 5.38 4.89
CA ARG A 33 2.70 5.88 3.53
C ARG A 33 2.95 7.39 3.48
N GLY A 34 3.55 7.88 2.40
CA GLY A 34 3.81 9.31 2.19
C GLY A 34 2.54 10.18 2.21
N ASP A 35 2.66 11.47 2.51
CA ASP A 35 1.51 12.35 2.71
C ASP A 35 1.16 13.18 1.46
N ILE A 36 -0.13 13.34 1.22
CA ILE A 36 -0.67 14.29 0.26
C ILE A 36 -0.82 15.63 0.98
N LEU A 37 -0.23 16.68 0.40
CA LEU A 37 -0.19 18.02 0.96
C LEU A 37 -1.12 18.96 0.18
N VAL A 38 -1.90 19.76 0.89
CA VAL A 38 -2.70 20.86 0.32
C VAL A 38 -2.26 22.16 0.99
N GLY A 39 -1.79 23.13 0.22
CA GLY A 39 -1.26 24.38 0.77
C GLY A 39 -0.12 24.19 1.77
N GLY A 40 0.69 23.14 1.60
CA GLY A 40 1.79 22.79 2.50
C GLY A 40 1.39 22.05 3.79
N ARG A 41 0.10 21.70 3.96
CA ARG A 41 -0.39 20.94 5.12
C ARG A 41 -0.84 19.55 4.69
N ALA A 42 -0.46 18.53 5.46
CA ALA A 42 -0.83 17.15 5.16
C ALA A 42 -2.35 16.96 5.37
N VAL A 43 -3.04 16.47 4.33
CA VAL A 43 -4.47 16.11 4.39
C VAL A 43 -4.67 14.60 4.53
N THR A 44 -3.58 13.83 4.42
CA THR A 44 -3.53 12.40 4.72
C THR A 44 -2.47 12.13 5.77
N GLY A 45 -2.52 10.96 6.38
CA GLY A 45 -1.50 10.49 7.31
C GLY A 45 -1.48 8.98 7.43
N SER A 46 -0.62 8.46 8.31
CA SER A 46 -0.57 7.05 8.67
C SER A 46 -0.64 6.89 10.18
N ARG A 47 -1.59 6.08 10.67
CA ARG A 47 -1.75 5.74 12.09
C ARG A 47 -1.24 4.33 12.34
N ASP A 48 -0.47 4.18 13.41
CA ASP A 48 -0.02 2.88 13.90
C ASP A 48 -1.20 2.08 14.51
N THR A 49 -1.46 0.89 13.98
CA THR A 49 -2.50 -0.03 14.45
C THR A 49 -2.02 -0.99 15.53
N HIS A 50 -0.69 -1.13 15.70
CA HIS A 50 -0.03 -2.15 16.48
C HIS A 50 -0.30 -3.60 16.05
N GLU A 51 -0.82 -3.81 14.84
CA GLU A 51 -1.11 -5.13 14.27
C GLU A 51 -0.09 -5.52 13.16
N GLN A 52 -0.31 -6.66 12.50
CA GLN A 52 0.54 -7.13 11.39
C GLN A 52 0.55 -6.17 10.19
N LEU A 53 -0.55 -5.45 9.97
CA LEU A 53 -0.63 -4.36 9.00
C LEU A 53 -0.46 -3.06 9.79
N ARG A 54 0.80 -2.72 10.06
CA ARG A 54 1.22 -1.74 11.07
C ARG A 54 0.62 -0.37 10.87
N TYR A 55 0.47 0.08 9.64
CA TYR A 55 0.00 1.43 9.33
C TYR A 55 -1.33 1.44 8.59
N GLU A 56 -2.28 2.22 9.12
CA GLU A 56 -3.58 2.51 8.52
C GLU A 56 -3.61 3.95 8.00
N ARG A 57 -4.20 4.15 6.83
CA ARG A 57 -4.29 5.47 6.19
C ARG A 57 -5.35 6.34 6.89
N THR A 58 -4.99 7.57 7.24
CA THR A 58 -5.90 8.57 7.83
C THR A 58 -6.12 9.75 6.88
N TYR A 59 -7.27 10.44 7.03
CA TYR A 59 -7.67 11.58 6.19
C TYR A 59 -8.17 12.71 7.07
N THR A 60 -7.45 13.83 7.04
CA THR A 60 -7.88 15.07 7.68
C THR A 60 -8.91 15.73 6.77
N GLU A 61 -10.05 16.15 7.34
CA GLU A 61 -11.16 16.73 6.56
C GLU A 61 -11.60 15.84 5.39
N GLY A 62 -11.63 14.51 5.61
CA GLY A 62 -11.89 13.50 4.57
C GLY A 62 -13.00 13.87 3.56
N PRO A 63 -14.21 14.30 3.97
CA PRO A 63 -15.26 14.67 3.03
C PRO A 63 -14.90 15.81 2.06
N LEU A 64 -14.04 16.74 2.48
CA LEU A 64 -13.61 17.89 1.66
C LEU A 64 -12.64 17.44 0.56
N TYR A 65 -11.72 16.54 0.88
CA TYR A 65 -10.62 16.15 -0.01
C TYR A 65 -10.82 14.79 -0.71
N ALA A 66 -11.75 13.95 -0.23
CA ALA A 66 -12.03 12.62 -0.77
C ALA A 66 -12.28 12.57 -2.29
N PRO A 67 -12.95 13.56 -2.93
CA PRO A 67 -13.13 13.55 -4.38
C PRO A 67 -11.82 13.67 -5.19
N VAL A 68 -10.72 14.05 -4.54
CA VAL A 68 -9.39 14.17 -5.15
C VAL A 68 -8.43 13.12 -4.61
N THR A 69 -8.33 12.99 -3.28
CA THR A 69 -7.40 12.02 -2.66
C THR A 69 -7.82 10.59 -2.96
N GLY A 70 -9.13 10.31 -2.95
CA GLY A 70 -9.64 8.94 -2.90
C GLY A 70 -9.33 8.30 -1.55
N PHE A 71 -9.10 6.99 -1.57
CA PHE A 71 -8.72 6.20 -0.39
C PHE A 71 -7.65 5.16 -0.73
N ALA A 72 -6.95 4.68 0.30
CA ALA A 72 -6.12 3.49 0.33
C ALA A 72 -6.61 2.57 1.45
N SER A 73 -7.01 1.35 1.09
CA SER A 73 -7.57 0.33 1.98
C SER A 73 -6.80 -0.98 1.82
N GLN A 74 -6.57 -1.65 2.94
CA GLN A 74 -5.98 -2.99 2.98
C GLN A 74 -6.87 -4.04 2.30
N VAL A 75 -8.18 -3.82 2.27
CA VAL A 75 -9.18 -4.76 1.74
C VAL A 75 -9.67 -4.32 0.36
N TYR A 76 -9.93 -3.02 0.18
CA TYR A 76 -10.57 -2.48 -1.03
C TYR A 76 -9.57 -1.89 -2.05
N GLY A 77 -8.27 -1.91 -1.76
CA GLY A 77 -7.25 -1.32 -2.62
C GLY A 77 -7.24 0.21 -2.54
N SER A 78 -6.74 0.88 -3.57
CA SER A 78 -6.67 2.34 -3.64
C SER A 78 -7.39 2.95 -4.85
N THR A 79 -7.79 4.21 -4.72
CA THR A 79 -8.51 4.99 -5.73
C THR A 79 -7.91 6.39 -5.91
N LEU A 80 -8.25 7.05 -7.02
CA LEU A 80 -7.84 8.43 -7.34
C LEU A 80 -6.34 8.69 -7.10
N LEU A 81 -5.99 9.78 -6.40
CA LEU A 81 -4.59 10.15 -6.19
C LEU A 81 -3.82 9.10 -5.37
N GLU A 82 -4.47 8.47 -4.39
CA GLU A 82 -3.89 7.34 -3.66
C GLU A 82 -3.51 6.15 -4.54
N ARG A 83 -4.15 5.99 -5.70
CA ARG A 83 -3.78 4.98 -6.70
C ARG A 83 -2.79 5.51 -7.73
N ALA A 84 -3.02 6.71 -8.24
CA ALA A 84 -2.19 7.31 -9.28
C ALA A 84 -0.75 7.50 -8.81
N GLU A 85 -0.58 7.92 -7.55
CA GLU A 85 0.71 8.21 -6.94
C GLU A 85 1.24 7.06 -6.07
N ASP A 86 0.73 5.83 -6.23
CA ASP A 86 1.11 4.70 -5.37
C ASP A 86 2.62 4.48 -5.32
N GLY A 87 3.32 4.62 -6.46
CA GLY A 87 4.78 4.48 -6.52
C GLY A 87 5.59 5.61 -5.87
N LEU A 88 4.99 6.78 -5.61
CA LEU A 88 5.63 7.88 -4.88
C LEU A 88 5.29 7.87 -3.39
N LEU A 89 4.16 7.24 -3.04
CA LEU A 89 3.64 7.22 -1.69
C LEU A 89 4.11 5.98 -0.87
N THR A 90 4.81 5.02 -1.49
CA THR A 90 5.33 3.79 -0.84
C THR A 90 6.49 4.00 0.13
#